data_AF-A0A6I4YXJ3-F1
#
_entry.id   AF-A0A6I4YXJ3-F1
#
_cell.length_a   1.000
_cell.length_b   1.000
_cell.length_c   1.000
_cell.angle_alpha   90.00
_cell.angle_beta   90.00
_cell.angle_gamma   90.00
#
_symmetry.space_group_name_H-M   'P 1'
#
loop_
_entity.id
_entity.type
_entity.pdbx_description
1 polymer ?
#
loop_
_entity_poly.entity_id
_entity_poly.type
_entity_poly.pdbx_seq_one_letter_code
_entity_poly.pdbx_strand_id
1 'polypeptide(L)'
;MMAVIKIEGTTNRISEALSRLELLGKQPQEFLAALGLEMVDRTRERIEQGVTPEGTPFAPLNPLYAQSKRGLGILRERGYLFNRLVSRQEGNTLIWGSNEIYAAVHQFGAVIKKKEAPALVFRMGGHVFKRDYVTIPARPYLGFNAEDREALTSTLEVFFKQCLRG
;
A
#
# COMPACT_ATOMS: atom_id res chain seq x y z
N MET A 1 58.93 24.54 -8.62
CA MET A 1 58.63 23.29 -9.38
C MET A 1 57.19 22.92 -9.10
N MET A 2 56.38 22.66 -10.13
CA MET A 2 54.97 22.32 -9.99
C MET A 2 54.78 20.85 -10.38
N ALA A 3 54.26 20.03 -9.48
CA ALA A 3 53.88 18.66 -9.77
C ALA A 3 52.48 18.65 -10.38
N VAL A 4 52.29 17.95 -11.50
CA VAL A 4 50.99 17.78 -12.17
C VAL A 4 50.77 16.29 -12.43
N ILE A 5 49.55 15.82 -12.20
CA ILE A 5 49.09 14.49 -12.58
C ILE A 5 48.04 14.64 -13.69
N LYS A 6 48.18 13.86 -14.76
CA LYS A 6 47.22 13.79 -15.87
C LYS A 6 46.62 12.39 -15.91
N ILE A 7 45.29 12.32 -15.95
CA ILE A 7 44.54 11.07 -16.12
C ILE A 7 43.98 11.07 -17.55
N GLU A 8 44.22 10.00 -18.29
CA GLU A 8 43.71 9.78 -19.65
C GLU A 8 42.91 8.47 -19.69
N GLY A 9 41.80 8.45 -20.43
CA GLY A 9 40.89 7.30 -20.50
C GLY A 9 39.67 7.57 -21.38
N THR A 10 38.75 6.60 -21.46
CA THR A 10 37.48 6.72 -22.19
C THR A 10 36.29 6.90 -21.26
N THR A 11 35.29 7.68 -21.68
CA THR A 11 34.04 7.91 -20.95
C THR A 11 32.88 7.03 -21.44
N ASN A 12 33.12 6.09 -22.36
CA ASN A 12 32.05 5.28 -22.98
C ASN A 12 31.15 4.58 -21.96
N ARG A 13 31.74 3.94 -20.94
CA ARG A 13 30.96 3.27 -19.88
C ARG A 13 30.08 4.22 -19.08
N ILE A 14 30.53 5.47 -18.90
CA ILE A 14 29.75 6.51 -18.21
C ILE A 14 28.57 6.91 -19.10
N SER A 15 28.82 7.19 -20.38
CA SER A 15 27.77 7.56 -21.34
C SER A 15 26.71 6.46 -21.51
N GLU A 16 27.13 5.20 -21.55
CA GLU A 16 26.23 4.04 -21.62
C GLU A 16 25.37 3.92 -20.36
N ALA A 17 25.96 4.06 -19.17
CA ALA A 17 25.22 4.02 -17.92
C ALA A 17 24.21 5.18 -17.79
N LEU A 18 24.62 6.39 -18.19
CA LEU A 18 23.72 7.55 -18.24
C LEU A 18 22.57 7.34 -19.25
N SER A 19 22.83 6.69 -20.38
CA SER A 19 21.80 6.34 -21.36
C SER A 19 20.78 5.35 -20.79
N ARG A 20 21.24 4.35 -20.01
CA ARG A 20 20.34 3.42 -19.30
C ARG A 20 19.53 4.13 -18.21
N LEU A 21 20.13 5.06 -17.48
CA LEU A 21 19.41 5.88 -16.49
C LEU A 21 18.37 6.79 -17.15
N GLU A 22 18.69 7.39 -18.28
CA GLU A 22 17.74 8.19 -19.07
C GLU A 22 16.57 7.32 -19.54
N LEU A 23 16.85 6.10 -20.02
CA LEU A 23 15.83 5.15 -20.43
C LEU A 23 14.93 4.76 -19.26
N LEU A 24 15.48 4.44 -18.10
CA LEU A 24 14.73 4.16 -16.88
C LEU A 24 13.78 5.31 -16.50
N GLY A 25 14.25 6.56 -16.61
CA GLY A 25 13.43 7.74 -16.36
C GLY A 25 12.28 7.92 -17.36
N LYS A 26 12.46 7.49 -18.62
CA LYS A 26 11.43 7.52 -19.66
C LYS A 26 10.48 6.30 -19.61
N GLN A 27 10.97 5.17 -19.11
CA GLN A 27 10.28 3.89 -19.07
C GLN A 27 10.37 3.27 -17.66
N PRO A 28 9.67 3.82 -16.66
CA PRO A 28 9.81 3.39 -15.28
C PRO A 28 9.01 2.12 -14.94
N GLN A 29 8.42 1.43 -15.92
CA GLN A 29 7.41 0.39 -15.69
C GLN A 29 7.96 -0.76 -14.84
N GLU A 30 9.18 -1.21 -15.09
CA GLU A 30 9.81 -2.28 -14.30
C GLU A 30 10.09 -1.84 -12.86
N PHE A 31 10.57 -0.62 -12.68
CA PHE A 31 10.76 -0.03 -11.34
C PHE A 31 9.43 0.08 -10.59
N LEU A 32 8.39 0.60 -11.22
CA LEU A 32 7.06 0.73 -10.63
C LEU A 32 6.41 -0.64 -10.37
N ALA A 33 6.73 -1.66 -11.16
CA ALA A 33 6.31 -3.04 -10.90
C ALA A 33 6.95 -3.59 -9.62
N ALA A 34 8.26 -3.44 -9.47
CA ALA A 34 8.98 -3.85 -8.27
C ALA A 34 8.48 -3.09 -7.02
N LEU A 35 8.38 -1.77 -7.11
CA LEU A 35 7.85 -0.93 -6.02
C LEU A 35 6.40 -1.29 -5.67
N GLY A 36 5.59 -1.64 -6.68
CA GLY A 36 4.21 -2.05 -6.46
C GLY A 36 4.05 -3.33 -5.66
N LEU A 37 4.97 -4.29 -5.80
CA LEU A 37 4.99 -5.50 -4.97
C LEU A 37 5.32 -5.15 -3.52
N GLU A 38 6.35 -4.33 -3.33
CA GLU A 38 6.77 -3.85 -2.01
C GLU A 38 5.64 -3.09 -1.29
N MET A 39 4.93 -2.19 -1.98
CA MET A 39 3.80 -1.45 -1.39
C MET A 39 2.64 -2.37 -0.98
N VAL A 40 2.40 -3.44 -1.73
CA VAL A 40 1.38 -4.45 -1.37
C VAL A 40 1.79 -5.20 -0.12
N ASP A 41 3.04 -5.63 -0.02
CA ASP A 41 3.54 -6.38 1.14
C ASP A 41 3.57 -5.52 2.41
N ARG A 42 4.03 -4.27 2.31
CA ARG A 42 3.97 -3.32 3.44
C ARG A 42 2.54 -3.00 3.87
N THR A 43 1.60 -2.94 2.92
CA THR A 43 0.16 -2.82 3.24
C THR A 43 -0.35 -4.05 4.00
N ARG A 44 0.12 -5.26 3.64
CA ARG A 44 -0.21 -6.49 4.38
C ARG A 44 0.34 -6.42 5.79
N GLU A 45 1.62 -6.08 5.97
CA GLU A 45 2.26 -5.97 7.29
C GLU A 45 1.48 -5.06 8.24
N ARG A 46 1.04 -3.89 7.77
CA ARG A 46 0.18 -2.98 8.54
C ARG A 46 -1.12 -3.63 8.99
N ILE A 47 -1.78 -4.37 8.08
CA ILE A 47 -3.00 -5.10 8.41
C ILE A 47 -2.74 -6.19 9.45
N GLU A 48 -1.60 -6.89 9.38
CA GLU A 48 -1.24 -7.93 10.34
C GLU A 48 -0.91 -7.36 11.72
N GLN A 49 -0.18 -6.24 11.75
CA GLN A 49 0.14 -5.50 12.97
C GLN A 49 -1.08 -4.76 13.55
N GLY A 50 -2.10 -4.52 12.73
CA GLY A 50 -3.30 -3.79 13.12
C GLY A 50 -3.05 -2.30 13.30
N VAL A 51 -2.20 -1.70 12.47
CA VAL A 51 -1.79 -0.29 12.56
C VAL A 51 -2.01 0.48 11.27
N THR A 52 -2.24 1.78 11.39
CA THR A 52 -2.32 2.71 10.25
C THR A 52 -0.94 2.96 9.64
N PRO A 53 -0.84 3.60 8.45
CA PRO A 53 0.44 4.03 7.90
C PRO A 53 1.26 4.92 8.84
N GLU A 54 0.61 5.62 9.77
CA GLU A 54 1.26 6.46 10.78
C GLU A 54 1.66 5.68 12.04
N GLY A 55 1.47 4.36 12.06
CA GLY A 55 1.80 3.49 13.18
C GLY A 55 0.77 3.50 14.32
N THR A 56 -0.38 4.17 14.15
CA THR A 56 -1.43 4.18 15.18
C THR A 56 -2.26 2.91 15.13
N PRO A 57 -2.67 2.31 16.27
CA PRO A 57 -3.53 1.13 16.23
C PRO A 57 -4.86 1.41 15.53
N PHE A 58 -5.36 0.43 14.76
CA PHE A 58 -6.68 0.51 14.17
C PHE A 58 -7.76 0.74 15.23
N ALA A 59 -8.80 1.47 14.84
CA ALA A 59 -9.99 1.63 15.67
C ALA A 59 -10.51 0.25 16.11
N PRO A 60 -10.76 0.05 17.41
CA PRO A 60 -11.09 -1.25 17.95
C PRO A 60 -12.39 -1.80 17.35
N LEU A 61 -12.59 -3.10 17.47
CA LEU A 61 -13.87 -3.71 17.12
C LEU A 61 -14.93 -3.29 18.12
N ASN A 62 -16.18 -3.25 17.67
CA ASN A 62 -17.30 -3.20 18.61
C ASN A 62 -17.21 -4.44 19.54
N PRO A 63 -17.29 -4.27 20.88
CA PRO A 63 -17.14 -5.38 21.82
C PRO A 63 -18.10 -6.57 21.58
N LEU A 64 -19.35 -6.30 21.16
CA LEU A 64 -20.32 -7.36 20.85
C LEU A 64 -19.97 -8.08 19.54
N TYR A 65 -19.50 -7.35 18.52
CA TYR A 65 -19.04 -7.99 17.28
C TYR A 65 -17.82 -8.88 17.54
N ALA A 66 -16.88 -8.40 18.36
CA ALA A 66 -15.65 -9.11 18.68
C ALA A 66 -15.91 -10.52 19.26
N GLN A 67 -16.97 -10.71 20.05
CA GLN A 67 -17.36 -12.02 20.61
C GLN A 67 -17.66 -13.09 19.56
N SER A 68 -18.15 -12.68 18.39
CA SER A 68 -18.59 -13.56 17.30
C SER A 68 -17.71 -13.47 16.06
N LYS A 69 -16.65 -12.65 16.10
CA LYS A 69 -15.80 -12.40 14.95
C LYS A 69 -15.07 -13.67 14.55
N ARG A 70 -15.01 -13.91 13.24
CA ARG A 70 -14.21 -14.96 12.63
C ARG A 70 -12.92 -14.37 12.04
N GLY A 71 -11.93 -15.24 11.84
CA GLY A 71 -10.68 -14.89 11.16
C GLY A 71 -9.63 -14.22 12.03
N LEU A 72 -8.52 -13.84 11.39
CA LEU A 72 -7.27 -13.44 12.05
C LEU A 72 -7.21 -11.94 12.31
N GLY A 73 -7.98 -11.44 13.28
CA GLY A 73 -7.91 -10.02 13.67
C GLY A 73 -8.64 -9.07 12.72
N ILE A 74 -8.36 -7.78 12.87
CA ILE A 74 -9.08 -6.70 12.18
C ILE A 74 -8.71 -6.68 10.69
N LEU A 75 -9.69 -6.43 9.81
CA LEU A 75 -9.56 -6.48 8.34
C LEU A 75 -9.21 -7.86 7.72
N ARG A 76 -9.19 -8.95 8.51
CA ARG A 76 -8.78 -10.29 8.04
C ARG A 76 -9.83 -11.39 8.36
N GLU A 77 -11.12 -11.09 8.26
CA GLU A 77 -12.18 -12.07 8.60
C GLU A 77 -12.13 -13.33 7.72
N ARG A 78 -12.26 -13.17 6.40
CA ARG A 78 -12.08 -14.26 5.42
C ARG A 78 -10.77 -14.14 4.64
N GLY A 79 -9.96 -13.15 4.98
CA GLY A 79 -8.73 -12.83 4.27
C GLY A 79 -8.91 -12.18 2.90
N TYR A 80 -10.12 -11.94 2.37
CA TYR A 80 -10.28 -11.39 1.01
C TYR A 80 -9.62 -10.02 0.83
N LEU A 81 -9.81 -9.09 1.77
CA LEU A 81 -9.17 -7.77 1.69
C LEU A 81 -7.64 -7.92 1.64
N PHE A 82 -7.10 -8.75 2.54
CA PHE A 82 -5.67 -8.98 2.71
C PHE A 82 -5.03 -9.71 1.51
N ASN A 83 -5.66 -10.79 1.05
CA ASN A 83 -5.16 -11.66 -0.02
C ASN A 83 -5.32 -11.02 -1.41
N ARG A 84 -6.31 -10.14 -1.60
CA ARG A 84 -6.61 -9.48 -2.88
C ARG A 84 -6.15 -8.02 -2.91
N LEU A 85 -5.08 -7.72 -2.19
CA LEU A 85 -4.28 -6.52 -2.46
C LEU A 85 -3.51 -6.74 -3.75
N VAL A 86 -3.56 -5.74 -4.63
CA VAL A 86 -2.91 -5.76 -5.94
C VAL A 86 -2.27 -4.41 -6.22
N SER A 87 -1.26 -4.41 -7.07
CA SER A 87 -0.67 -3.21 -7.65
C SER A 87 -0.70 -3.27 -9.17
N ARG A 88 -0.72 -2.10 -9.81
CA ARG A 88 -0.68 -1.92 -11.25
C ARG A 88 -0.03 -0.59 -11.59
N GLN A 89 0.52 -0.51 -12.79
CA GLN A 89 1.17 0.68 -13.30
C GLN A 89 0.36 1.26 -14.47
N GLU A 90 0.23 2.58 -14.51
CA GLU A 90 -0.40 3.32 -15.61
C GLU A 90 0.57 4.42 -16.04
N GLY A 91 1.29 4.22 -17.14
CA GLY A 91 2.34 5.15 -17.58
C GLY A 91 3.43 5.33 -16.51
N ASN A 92 3.47 6.52 -15.91
CA ASN A 92 4.40 6.89 -14.84
C ASN A 92 3.74 6.86 -13.45
N THR A 93 2.60 6.20 -13.32
CA THR A 93 1.84 6.14 -12.07
C THR A 93 1.82 4.71 -11.53
N LEU A 94 2.12 4.57 -10.25
CA LEU A 94 1.87 3.34 -9.49
C LEU A 94 0.55 3.46 -8.73
N ILE A 95 -0.30 2.44 -8.85
CA ILE A 95 -1.56 2.32 -8.15
C ILE A 95 -1.54 0.99 -7.40
N TRP A 96 -1.89 0.99 -6.10
CA TRP A 96 -2.08 -0.23 -5.33
C TRP A 96 -3.27 -0.11 -4.39
N GLY A 97 -3.89 -1.24 -4.06
CA GLY A 97 -5.10 -1.27 -3.25
C GLY A 97 -5.84 -2.60 -3.34
N SER A 98 -7.12 -2.58 -2.98
CA SER A 98 -8.01 -3.74 -3.07
C SER A 98 -9.30 -3.37 -3.80
N ASN A 99 -9.81 -4.30 -4.61
CA ASN A 99 -11.08 -4.16 -5.32
C ASN A 99 -12.28 -4.67 -4.50
N GLU A 100 -12.09 -5.05 -3.24
CA GLU A 100 -13.20 -5.41 -2.35
C GLU A 100 -14.13 -4.22 -2.14
N ILE A 101 -15.45 -4.42 -2.27
CA ILE A 101 -16.45 -3.34 -2.19
C ILE A 101 -16.42 -2.55 -0.87
N TYR A 102 -15.89 -3.18 0.18
CA TYR A 102 -15.78 -2.60 1.53
C TYR A 102 -14.37 -2.05 1.84
N ALA A 103 -13.43 -2.12 0.89
CA ALA A 103 -12.08 -1.57 1.03
C ALA A 103 -12.11 -0.07 1.37
N ALA A 104 -12.84 0.72 0.57
CA ALA A 104 -12.99 2.16 0.79
C ALA A 104 -13.67 2.48 2.12
N VAL A 105 -14.64 1.67 2.54
CA VAL A 105 -15.31 1.82 3.85
C VAL A 105 -14.32 1.66 5.00
N HIS A 106 -13.38 0.72 4.91
CA HIS A 106 -12.34 0.57 5.92
C HIS A 106 -11.26 1.64 5.81
N GLN A 107 -10.90 2.07 4.60
CA GLN A 107 -9.90 3.12 4.43
C GLN A 107 -10.37 4.47 5.01
N PHE A 108 -11.60 4.88 4.69
CA PHE A 108 -12.08 6.24 4.98
C PHE A 108 -13.13 6.30 6.11
N GLY A 109 -13.63 5.15 6.55
CA GLY A 109 -14.84 5.09 7.37
C GLY A 109 -16.10 5.31 6.52
N ALA A 110 -17.26 5.04 7.10
CA ALA A 110 -18.53 5.30 6.42
C ALA A 110 -19.69 5.47 7.41
N VAL A 111 -20.73 6.17 6.97
CA VAL A 111 -22.06 6.16 7.60
C VAL A 111 -23.02 5.49 6.63
N ILE A 112 -23.50 4.29 6.97
CA ILE A 112 -24.48 3.58 6.16
C ILE A 112 -25.86 3.93 6.71
N LYS A 113 -26.76 4.42 5.86
CA LYS A 113 -28.13 4.83 6.23
C LYS A 113 -29.15 3.95 5.52
N LYS A 114 -30.30 3.71 6.16
CA LYS A 114 -31.47 3.15 5.47
C LYS A 114 -31.92 4.08 4.35
N LYS A 115 -32.35 3.51 3.23
CA LYS A 115 -32.88 4.26 2.08
C LYS A 115 -34.41 4.20 2.05
N GLU A 116 -34.95 3.07 1.60
CA GLU A 116 -36.40 2.87 1.42
C GLU A 116 -37.00 1.96 2.50
N ALA A 117 -36.23 1.01 3.02
CA ALA A 117 -36.69 0.11 4.08
C ALA A 117 -36.85 0.84 5.44
N PRO A 118 -37.69 0.33 6.36
CA PRO A 118 -37.93 0.97 7.66
C PRO A 118 -36.70 1.11 8.55
N ALA A 119 -35.75 0.16 8.45
CA ALA A 119 -34.50 0.15 9.20
C ALA A 119 -33.44 -0.73 8.50
N LEU A 120 -32.16 -0.48 8.80
CA LEU A 120 -31.08 -1.44 8.59
C LEU A 120 -31.24 -2.58 9.59
N VAL A 121 -31.23 -3.83 9.11
CA VAL A 121 -31.36 -5.03 9.94
C VAL A 121 -30.12 -5.89 9.81
N PHE A 122 -29.43 -6.15 10.92
CA PHE A 122 -28.21 -6.95 10.95
C PHE A 122 -28.08 -7.72 12.27
N ARG A 123 -27.21 -8.73 12.29
CA ARG A 123 -26.91 -9.55 13.47
C ARG A 123 -25.48 -9.32 13.94
N MET A 124 -25.29 -9.20 15.25
CA MET A 124 -23.98 -8.99 15.88
C MET A 124 -24.02 -9.56 17.30
N GLY A 125 -23.03 -10.39 17.68
CA GLY A 125 -22.98 -10.98 19.03
C GLY A 125 -24.22 -11.80 19.40
N GLY A 126 -24.85 -12.48 18.44
CA GLY A 126 -26.08 -13.26 18.68
C GLY A 126 -27.38 -12.44 18.73
N HIS A 127 -27.31 -11.11 18.70
CA HIS A 127 -28.49 -10.23 18.75
C HIS A 127 -28.85 -9.66 17.37
N VAL A 128 -30.15 -9.41 17.14
CA VAL A 128 -30.66 -8.69 15.96
C VAL A 128 -30.80 -7.21 16.29
N PHE A 129 -30.24 -6.36 15.44
CA PHE A 129 -30.33 -4.90 15.55
C PHE A 129 -31.19 -4.32 14.43
N LYS A 130 -31.96 -3.29 14.78
CA LYS A 130 -32.68 -2.42 13.83
C LYS A 130 -32.22 -0.98 14.06
N ARG A 131 -31.67 -0.33 13.04
CA ARG A 131 -31.10 1.03 13.14
C ARG A 131 -31.40 1.85 11.89
N ASP A 132 -31.52 3.16 12.06
CA ASP A 132 -31.66 4.09 10.93
C ASP A 132 -30.35 4.28 10.18
N TYR A 133 -29.24 4.23 10.92
CA TYR A 133 -27.90 4.31 10.38
C TYR A 133 -26.90 3.55 11.26
N VAL A 134 -25.74 3.24 10.69
CA VAL A 134 -24.57 2.73 11.41
C VAL A 134 -23.33 3.50 10.98
N THR A 135 -22.44 3.75 11.93
CA THR A 135 -21.13 4.37 11.67
C THR A 135 -20.05 3.30 11.74
N ILE A 136 -19.24 3.22 10.70
CA ILE A 136 -18.07 2.35 10.62
C ILE A 136 -16.84 3.25 10.74
N PRO A 137 -15.99 3.07 11.78
CA PRO A 137 -14.78 3.87 11.92
C PRO A 137 -13.78 3.53 10.83
N ALA A 138 -12.99 4.54 10.45
CA ALA A 138 -11.85 4.34 9.57
C ALA A 138 -10.79 3.46 10.24
N ARG A 139 -10.16 2.61 9.44
CA ARG A 139 -8.98 1.80 9.75
C ARG A 139 -8.04 1.91 8.55
N PRO A 140 -7.44 3.11 8.33
CA PRO A 140 -6.63 3.36 7.15
C PRO A 140 -5.49 2.35 7.12
N TYR A 141 -5.40 1.57 6.05
CA TYR A 141 -4.36 0.56 5.86
C TYR A 141 -3.53 0.86 4.60
N LEU A 142 -4.11 1.61 3.66
CA LEU A 142 -3.39 2.19 2.53
C LEU A 142 -2.82 3.55 2.92
N GLY A 143 -1.56 3.77 2.55
CA GLY A 143 -0.89 5.06 2.71
C GLY A 143 0.55 4.98 2.26
N PHE A 144 1.19 6.15 2.26
CA PHE A 144 2.60 6.32 1.88
C PHE A 144 3.30 7.15 2.94
N ASN A 145 4.06 6.50 3.82
CA ASN A 145 4.73 7.09 4.98
C ASN A 145 6.25 7.24 4.76
N ALA A 146 6.99 7.56 5.84
CA ALA A 146 8.45 7.69 5.79
C ALA A 146 9.16 6.37 5.42
N GLU A 147 8.74 5.25 6.00
CA GLU A 147 9.30 3.94 5.70
C GLU A 147 9.01 3.50 4.25
N ASP A 148 7.85 3.86 3.69
CA ASP A 148 7.54 3.60 2.28
C ASP A 148 8.43 4.43 1.35
N ARG A 149 8.83 5.63 1.77
CA ARG A 149 9.81 6.45 1.04
C ARG A 149 11.21 5.83 1.08
N GLU A 150 11.58 5.22 2.19
CA GLU A 150 12.83 4.46 2.29
C GLU A 150 12.79 3.23 1.38
N ALA A 151 11.67 2.51 1.34
CA ALA A 151 11.46 1.40 0.42
C ALA A 151 11.57 1.85 -1.04
N LEU A 152 10.91 2.95 -1.42
CA LEU A 152 11.03 3.58 -2.74
C LEU A 152 12.48 3.88 -3.10
N THR A 153 13.20 4.53 -2.19
CA THR A 153 14.60 4.92 -2.41
C THR A 153 15.49 3.69 -2.57
N SER A 154 15.30 2.69 -1.71
CA SER A 154 16.03 1.42 -1.76
C SER A 154 15.79 0.67 -3.06
N THR A 155 14.53 0.58 -3.52
CA THR A 155 14.20 -0.01 -4.82
C THR A 155 14.86 0.76 -5.95
N LEU A 156 14.82 2.10 -5.92
CA LEU A 156 15.43 2.93 -6.96
C LEU A 156 16.96 2.75 -7.04
N GLU A 157 17.63 2.65 -5.88
CA GLU A 157 19.07 2.38 -5.82
C GLU A 157 19.44 1.04 -6.44
N VAL A 158 18.60 0.00 -6.30
CA VAL A 158 18.82 -1.29 -6.95
C VAL A 158 18.82 -1.12 -8.47
N PHE A 159 17.84 -0.41 -9.03
CA PHE A 159 17.77 -0.13 -10.46
C PHE A 159 18.95 0.72 -10.94
N PHE A 160 19.35 1.75 -10.18
CA PHE A 160 20.53 2.55 -10.52
C PHE A 160 21.80 1.71 -10.55
N LYS A 161 21.99 0.80 -9.58
CA LYS A 161 23.12 -0.14 -9.57
C LYS A 161 23.10 -1.08 -10.78
N GLN A 162 21.94 -1.50 -11.25
CA GLN A 162 21.80 -2.29 -12.48
C GLN A 162 22.23 -1.47 -13.70
N CYS A 163 21.77 -0.23 -13.84
CA CYS A 163 22.20 0.66 -14.93
C CYS A 163 23.72 0.89 -14.95
N LEU A 164 24.38 0.91 -13.79
CA LEU A 164 25.84 1.07 -13.71
C LEU A 164 26.62 -0.20 -14.13
N ARG A 165 26.02 -1.38 -13.99
CA ARG A 165 26.69 -2.67 -14.26
C ARG A 165 26.64 -3.10 -15.72
N GLY A 166 25.65 -2.62 -16.48
CA GLY A 166 25.42 -3.04 -17.87
C GLY A 166 24.38 -4.14 -17.91
#